data_AF-A0A923R7L6-F1
#
_entry.id   AF-A0A923R7L6-F1
#
_cell.length_a   1.000
_cell.length_b   1.000
_cell.length_c   1.000
_cell.angle_alpha   90.00
_cell.angle_beta   90.00
_cell.angle_gamma   90.00
#
_symmetry.space_group_name_H-M   'P 1'
#
loop_
_entity.id
_entity.type
_entity.pdbx_description
1 polymer ?
#
loop_
_entity_poly.entity_id
_entity_poly.type
_entity_poly.pdbx_seq_one_letter_code
_entity_poly.pdbx_strand_id
1 'polypeptide(L)'
;MRFFSKVLLCFVTATFLTSCGSSGQTEAAQRGSRFSTEVTLKKLLGDCYSPQAILEAEPDLSVNGHILNQKEMHNIRWIKKCVLPLFPGEKEEKSRIAAEVTWWSLREGVLELVGEPLFAYANCHLRSGIDRVVSSQPLWNCDTNIWQVGMMAGQVMNYSPQLIAEKIQQVQESLGLIAEENELLEWTANLAGYPPGSEMSASIVESKGRVRRAWLVRNPIIGMLLTKIEVEEECITGSKRWCISGQYAEAKKFSGSRARMLKSIQDLSTYFATENSD
;
A
#
# COMPACT_ATOMS: atom_id res chain seq x y z
N MET A 1 11.01 6.98 62.36
CA MET A 1 12.24 7.50 62.98
C MET A 1 13.24 7.81 61.89
N ARG A 2 13.88 8.97 61.99
CA ARG A 2 14.82 9.57 61.04
C ARG A 2 16.08 8.73 60.85
N PHE A 3 16.60 8.63 59.63
CA PHE A 3 18.05 8.66 59.39
C PHE A 3 18.38 9.45 58.11
N PHE A 4 19.52 10.11 58.20
CA PHE A 4 20.02 11.24 57.41
C PHE A 4 20.92 10.81 56.24
N SER A 5 21.07 11.74 55.29
CA SER A 5 22.30 12.10 54.55
C SER A 5 22.92 11.11 53.55
N LYS A 6 23.00 11.52 52.28
CA LYS A 6 24.19 12.24 51.77
C LYS A 6 23.98 12.77 50.35
N VAL A 7 24.24 14.07 50.25
CA VAL A 7 24.51 14.84 49.03
C VAL A 7 25.80 14.34 48.39
N LEU A 8 25.83 14.20 47.06
CA LEU A 8 27.08 14.25 46.31
C LEU A 8 26.91 15.19 45.11
N LEU A 9 27.54 16.35 45.26
CA LEU A 9 27.85 17.32 44.22
C LEU A 9 28.89 16.69 43.28
N CYS A 10 28.63 16.68 41.98
CA CYS A 10 29.68 16.59 40.97
C CYS A 10 29.79 17.93 40.25
N PHE A 11 30.77 18.72 40.69
CA PHE A 11 31.40 19.75 39.87
C PHE A 11 32.28 19.03 38.84
N VAL A 12 32.05 19.26 37.55
CA VAL A 12 33.09 19.08 36.53
C VAL A 12 33.13 20.33 35.67
N THR A 13 34.31 20.92 35.71
CA THR A 13 34.82 22.11 35.04
C THR A 13 34.70 22.07 33.53
N ALA A 14 34.31 23.21 32.98
CA ALA A 14 34.38 23.53 31.56
C ALA A 14 35.80 23.42 31.01
N THR A 15 35.96 22.68 29.91
CA THR A 15 37.10 22.85 29.00
C THR A 15 36.51 23.22 27.64
N PHE A 16 36.69 24.49 27.26
CA PHE A 16 36.43 24.98 25.92
C PHE A 16 37.50 24.41 24.98
N LEU A 17 37.12 23.49 24.11
CA LEU A 17 37.88 23.15 22.91
C LEU A 17 37.11 23.66 21.70
N THR A 18 37.61 24.74 21.14
CA THR A 18 37.17 25.35 19.89
C THR A 18 37.51 24.41 18.74
N SER A 19 36.56 23.56 18.34
CA SER A 19 36.65 22.78 17.10
C SER A 19 36.20 23.64 15.93
N CYS A 20 37.16 24.25 15.22
CA CYS A 20 36.96 24.62 13.83
C CYS A 20 37.15 23.37 12.97
N GLY A 21 36.08 22.83 12.39
CA GLY A 21 36.22 21.71 11.47
C GLY A 21 34.90 21.10 11.03
N SER A 22 34.61 21.24 9.74
CA SER A 22 33.78 20.32 8.95
C SER A 22 32.26 20.31 9.22
N SER A 23 31.58 21.43 8.96
CA SER A 23 30.12 21.46 8.75
C SER A 23 29.69 21.27 7.29
N GLY A 24 30.63 21.00 6.36
CA GLY A 24 30.36 20.98 4.92
C GLY A 24 30.33 19.60 4.23
N GLN A 25 30.67 18.50 4.91
CA GLN A 25 30.78 17.18 4.27
C GLN A 25 29.55 16.28 4.46
N THR A 26 28.67 16.55 5.42
CA THR A 26 27.46 15.75 5.64
C THR A 26 26.32 16.08 4.67
N GLU A 27 26.14 17.36 4.31
CA GLU A 27 25.06 17.77 3.40
C GLU A 27 25.28 17.30 1.95
N ALA A 28 26.53 17.32 1.46
CA ALA A 28 26.84 16.87 0.10
C ALA A 28 26.66 15.36 -0.07
N ALA A 29 27.02 14.56 0.95
CA ALA A 29 26.81 13.11 0.96
C ALA A 29 25.32 12.76 1.10
N GLN A 30 24.56 13.49 1.92
CA GLN A 30 23.10 13.34 1.98
C GLN A 30 22.41 13.74 0.67
N ARG A 31 22.87 14.79 -0.01
CA ARG A 31 22.35 15.19 -1.34
C ARG A 31 22.64 14.14 -2.41
N GLY A 32 23.86 13.59 -2.45
CA GLY A 32 24.24 12.56 -3.40
C GLY A 32 23.48 11.25 -3.20
N SER A 33 23.28 10.84 -1.94
CA SER A 33 22.46 9.68 -1.59
C SER A 33 21.00 9.87 -1.99
N ARG A 34 20.38 11.00 -1.63
CA ARG A 34 18.97 11.30 -1.96
C ARG A 34 18.71 11.36 -3.47
N PHE A 35 19.64 11.93 -4.24
CA PHE A 35 19.54 11.99 -5.71
C PHE A 35 19.61 10.59 -6.36
N SER A 36 20.42 9.67 -5.82
CA SER A 36 20.50 8.28 -6.31
C SER A 36 19.22 7.49 -6.02
N THR A 37 18.58 7.73 -4.88
CA THR A 37 17.36 7.03 -4.46
C THR A 37 16.14 7.47 -5.27
N GLU A 38 15.98 8.78 -5.49
CA GLU A 38 14.86 9.34 -6.26
C GLU A 38 14.87 8.83 -7.72
N VAL A 39 16.06 8.71 -8.31
CA VAL A 39 16.26 8.12 -9.64
C VAL A 39 15.86 6.64 -9.66
N THR A 40 16.06 5.91 -8.56
CA THR A 40 15.75 4.47 -8.49
C THR A 40 14.26 4.20 -8.40
N LEU A 41 13.52 4.92 -7.53
CA LEU A 41 12.07 4.72 -7.42
C LEU A 41 11.33 5.18 -8.68
N LYS A 42 11.68 6.36 -9.23
CA LYS A 42 11.12 6.84 -10.51
C LYS A 42 11.48 5.91 -11.68
N LYS A 43 12.64 5.29 -11.68
CA LYS A 43 13.02 4.30 -12.71
C LYS A 43 12.27 2.99 -12.54
N LEU A 44 12.13 2.49 -11.31
CA LEU A 44 11.38 1.27 -10.99
C LEU A 44 9.88 1.42 -11.29
N LEU A 45 9.34 2.62 -11.11
CA LEU A 45 7.92 2.91 -11.26
C LEU A 45 7.57 3.67 -12.54
N GLY A 46 8.54 4.09 -13.33
CA GLY A 46 8.36 4.95 -14.51
C GLY A 46 7.31 4.39 -15.47
N ASP A 47 7.42 3.10 -15.76
CA ASP A 47 6.50 2.37 -16.64
C ASP A 47 5.14 2.07 -15.96
N CYS A 48 5.06 2.25 -14.65
CA CYS A 48 3.89 1.97 -13.83
C CYS A 48 2.99 3.18 -13.60
N TYR A 49 3.42 4.38 -14.03
CA TYR A 49 2.64 5.61 -13.96
C TYR A 49 1.62 5.77 -15.09
N SER A 50 1.72 4.99 -16.18
CA SER A 50 0.76 5.04 -17.29
C SER A 50 -0.14 3.80 -17.28
N PRO A 51 -1.45 3.95 -17.01
CA PRO A 51 -2.42 2.87 -17.18
C PRO A 51 -2.47 2.30 -18.61
N GLN A 52 -1.92 3.00 -19.62
CA GLN A 52 -1.86 2.52 -21.00
C GLN A 52 -0.73 1.51 -21.24
N ALA A 53 0.26 1.41 -20.34
CA ALA A 53 1.45 0.56 -20.51
C ALA A 53 1.18 -0.96 -20.34
N ILE A 54 -0.08 -1.35 -20.12
CA ILE A 54 -0.49 -2.76 -19.95
C ILE A 54 -1.74 -3.01 -20.81
N LEU A 55 -1.60 -2.80 -22.12
CA LEU A 55 -2.59 -3.18 -23.14
C LEU A 55 -2.04 -4.25 -24.09
N GLU A 56 -0.97 -4.94 -23.70
CA GLU A 56 -0.50 -6.10 -24.44
C GLU A 56 -1.53 -7.24 -24.36
N ALA A 57 -1.75 -7.88 -25.49
CA ALA A 57 -2.71 -8.98 -25.64
C ALA A 57 -2.17 -10.25 -24.97
N GLU A 58 -2.22 -10.28 -23.64
CA GLU A 58 -1.98 -11.49 -22.87
C GLU A 58 -3.22 -12.40 -22.84
N PRO A 59 -3.03 -13.73 -22.71
CA PRO A 59 -4.14 -14.69 -22.66
C PRO A 59 -5.10 -14.40 -21.51
N ASP A 60 -6.36 -14.80 -21.68
CA ASP A 60 -7.40 -14.68 -20.67
C ASP A 60 -6.95 -15.34 -19.36
N LEU A 61 -7.00 -14.57 -18.26
CA LEU A 61 -6.71 -15.08 -16.93
C LEU A 61 -8.01 -15.64 -16.32
N SER A 62 -7.97 -16.89 -15.86
CA SER A 62 -9.07 -17.52 -15.13
C SER A 62 -8.72 -17.74 -13.67
N VAL A 63 -9.60 -17.31 -12.77
CA VAL A 63 -9.48 -17.49 -11.32
C VAL A 63 -10.68 -18.26 -10.80
N ASN A 64 -10.46 -19.41 -10.16
CA ASN A 64 -11.52 -20.30 -9.68
C ASN A 64 -12.55 -20.68 -10.77
N GLY A 65 -12.05 -20.91 -11.99
CA GLY A 65 -12.87 -21.29 -13.16
C GLY A 65 -13.68 -20.13 -13.78
N HIS A 66 -13.43 -18.89 -13.36
CA HIS A 66 -14.06 -17.70 -13.92
C HIS A 66 -13.03 -16.91 -14.74
N ILE A 67 -13.32 -16.70 -16.02
CA ILE A 67 -12.56 -15.78 -16.87
C ILE A 67 -12.75 -14.36 -16.33
N LEU A 68 -11.64 -13.71 -16.02
CA LEU A 68 -11.64 -12.33 -15.55
C LEU A 68 -12.00 -11.38 -16.68
N ASN A 69 -12.71 -10.31 -16.35
CA ASN A 69 -12.97 -9.25 -17.31
C ASN A 69 -11.68 -8.44 -17.59
N GLN A 70 -11.70 -7.62 -18.65
CA GLN A 70 -10.52 -6.86 -19.07
C GLN A 70 -9.92 -5.97 -17.98
N LYS A 71 -10.73 -5.42 -17.07
CA LYS A 71 -10.27 -4.52 -16.01
C LYS A 71 -9.61 -5.29 -14.87
N GLU A 72 -10.23 -6.39 -14.45
CA GLU A 72 -9.65 -7.30 -13.47
C GLU A 72 -8.29 -7.80 -13.97
N MET A 73 -8.20 -8.25 -15.23
CA MET A 73 -6.94 -8.68 -15.84
C MET A 73 -5.90 -7.56 -15.89
N HIS A 74 -6.30 -6.38 -16.35
CA HIS A 74 -5.41 -5.21 -16.41
C HIS A 74 -4.81 -4.89 -15.04
N ASN A 75 -5.65 -4.81 -14.00
CA ASN A 75 -5.22 -4.48 -12.64
C ASN A 75 -4.31 -5.57 -12.04
N ILE A 76 -4.60 -6.85 -12.28
CA ILE A 76 -3.77 -7.96 -11.79
C ILE A 76 -2.41 -7.98 -12.48
N ARG A 77 -2.37 -7.74 -13.79
CA ARG A 77 -1.11 -7.57 -14.55
C ARG A 77 -0.32 -6.39 -14.03
N TRP A 78 -0.99 -5.27 -13.73
CA TRP A 78 -0.36 -4.11 -13.10
C TRP A 78 0.25 -4.47 -11.75
N ILE A 79 -0.47 -5.17 -10.86
CA ILE A 79 0.10 -5.66 -9.60
C ILE A 79 1.35 -6.50 -9.84
N LYS A 80 1.29 -7.46 -10.78
CA LYS A 80 2.41 -8.35 -11.08
C LYS A 80 3.63 -7.59 -11.59
N LYS A 81 3.44 -6.64 -12.51
CA LYS A 81 4.52 -5.88 -13.13
C LYS A 81 5.09 -4.82 -12.19
N CYS A 82 4.23 -4.12 -11.46
CA CYS A 82 4.57 -2.86 -10.80
C CYS A 82 4.71 -2.94 -9.28
N VAL A 83 4.03 -3.89 -8.64
CA VAL A 83 3.99 -3.97 -7.17
C VAL A 83 4.76 -5.17 -6.67
N LEU A 84 4.52 -6.34 -7.26
CA LEU A 84 5.12 -7.61 -6.84
C LEU A 84 6.66 -7.56 -6.73
N PRO A 85 7.42 -6.97 -7.69
CA PRO A 85 8.87 -6.90 -7.56
C PRO A 85 9.34 -6.12 -6.33
N LEU A 86 8.51 -5.20 -5.86
CA LEU A 86 8.81 -4.27 -4.77
C LEU A 86 8.45 -4.81 -3.39
N PHE A 87 7.82 -5.99 -3.30
CA PHE A 87 7.56 -6.61 -2.01
C PHE A 87 8.86 -7.14 -1.37
N PRO A 88 8.94 -7.11 -0.03
CA PRO A 88 10.03 -7.75 0.70
C PRO A 88 9.94 -9.28 0.60
N GLY A 89 11.09 -9.96 0.73
CA GLY A 89 11.16 -11.42 0.81
C GLY A 89 11.45 -12.14 -0.52
N GLU A 90 11.38 -13.47 -0.47
CA GLU A 90 11.61 -14.35 -1.62
C GLU A 90 10.41 -14.43 -2.56
N LYS A 91 10.63 -14.91 -3.78
CA LYS A 91 9.63 -15.00 -4.86
C LYS A 91 8.31 -15.65 -4.40
N GLU A 92 8.38 -16.73 -3.64
CA GLU A 92 7.23 -17.46 -3.11
C GLU A 92 6.42 -16.61 -2.14
N GLU A 93 7.09 -15.89 -1.24
CA GLU A 93 6.43 -15.03 -0.26
C GLU A 93 5.80 -13.81 -0.93
N LYS A 94 6.51 -13.17 -1.87
CA LYS A 94 5.94 -12.06 -2.67
C LYS A 94 4.69 -12.52 -3.40
N SER A 95 4.75 -13.68 -4.06
CA SER A 95 3.63 -14.23 -4.84
C SER A 95 2.44 -14.58 -3.93
N ARG A 96 2.70 -15.09 -2.72
CA ARG A 96 1.68 -15.37 -1.72
C ARG A 96 0.99 -14.09 -1.24
N ILE A 97 1.77 -13.06 -0.88
CA ILE A 97 1.24 -11.75 -0.46
C ILE A 97 0.36 -11.16 -1.56
N ALA A 98 0.86 -11.11 -2.79
CA ALA A 98 0.11 -10.61 -3.93
C ALA A 98 -1.18 -11.40 -4.15
N ALA A 99 -1.12 -12.73 -4.11
CA ALA A 99 -2.27 -13.60 -4.32
C ALA A 99 -3.37 -13.42 -3.28
N GLU A 100 -3.02 -13.41 -2.00
CA GLU A 100 -3.99 -13.28 -0.91
C GLU A 100 -4.71 -11.92 -0.96
N VAL A 101 -3.96 -10.84 -1.17
CA VAL A 101 -4.55 -9.50 -1.20
C VAL A 101 -5.33 -9.26 -2.49
N THR A 102 -4.81 -9.72 -3.63
CA THR A 102 -5.53 -9.63 -4.91
C THR A 102 -6.84 -10.43 -4.86
N TRP A 103 -6.84 -11.60 -4.21
CA TRP A 103 -8.08 -12.35 -3.96
C TRP A 103 -9.08 -11.51 -3.16
N TRP A 104 -8.62 -10.83 -2.11
CA TRP A 104 -9.49 -9.95 -1.32
C TRP A 104 -10.05 -8.80 -2.17
N SER A 105 -9.25 -8.18 -3.03
CA SER A 105 -9.70 -7.13 -3.94
C SER A 105 -10.71 -7.60 -5.00
N LEU A 106 -10.49 -8.79 -5.58
CA LEU A 106 -11.43 -9.44 -6.49
C LEU A 106 -12.73 -9.76 -5.77
N ARG A 107 -12.64 -10.34 -4.58
CA ARG A 107 -13.78 -10.68 -3.73
C ARG A 107 -14.64 -9.46 -3.47
N GLU A 108 -14.05 -8.32 -3.10
CA GLU A 108 -14.74 -7.07 -2.79
C GLU A 108 -15.24 -6.31 -4.05
N GLY A 109 -14.89 -6.80 -5.24
CA GLY A 109 -15.27 -6.17 -6.52
C GLY A 109 -14.59 -4.83 -6.77
N VAL A 110 -13.39 -4.63 -6.21
CA VAL A 110 -12.65 -3.37 -6.39
C VAL A 110 -11.91 -3.37 -7.72
N LEU A 111 -11.40 -4.52 -8.18
CA LEU A 111 -10.62 -4.59 -9.42
C LEU A 111 -11.45 -4.48 -10.71
N GLU A 112 -12.78 -4.53 -10.63
CA GLU A 112 -13.68 -4.31 -11.77
C GLU A 112 -14.07 -2.83 -11.97
N LEU A 113 -13.75 -1.96 -11.01
CA LEU A 113 -14.09 -0.54 -11.08
C LEU A 113 -13.41 0.11 -12.30
N VAL A 114 -14.18 0.92 -13.04
CA VAL A 114 -13.79 1.50 -14.34
C VAL A 114 -13.38 2.94 -14.19
N GLY A 115 -12.37 3.34 -14.97
CA GLY A 115 -12.02 4.73 -15.16
C GLY A 115 -11.19 5.25 -13.99
N GLU A 116 -10.26 6.14 -14.29
CA GLU A 116 -9.43 6.66 -13.24
C GLU A 116 -10.25 7.27 -12.10
N PRO A 117 -9.72 7.22 -10.87
CA PRO A 117 -8.58 6.38 -10.45
C PRO A 117 -9.04 5.28 -9.50
N LEU A 118 -8.83 4.01 -9.86
CA LEU A 118 -8.86 2.87 -8.91
C LEU A 118 -8.01 3.18 -7.66
N PHE A 119 -6.91 3.89 -7.85
CA PHE A 119 -6.03 4.36 -6.77
C PHE A 119 -6.66 5.46 -5.89
N ALA A 120 -7.69 6.17 -6.37
CA ALA A 120 -8.48 7.11 -5.57
C ALA A 120 -9.71 6.47 -4.92
N TYR A 121 -10.01 5.19 -5.22
CA TYR A 121 -11.14 4.47 -4.64
C TYR A 121 -11.23 4.67 -3.12
N ALA A 122 -12.46 4.93 -2.66
CA ALA A 122 -12.83 4.92 -1.27
C ALA A 122 -14.23 4.36 -1.08
N ASN A 123 -14.42 3.67 0.04
CA ASN A 123 -15.71 3.29 0.58
C ASN A 123 -15.92 4.07 1.88
N CYS A 124 -16.99 4.84 1.95
CA CYS A 124 -17.36 5.60 3.14
C CYS A 124 -18.48 4.88 3.91
N HIS A 125 -18.69 5.18 5.19
CA HIS A 125 -19.91 4.81 5.91
C HIS A 125 -20.84 6.03 6.02
N LEU A 126 -21.60 6.37 4.97
CA LEU A 126 -22.48 7.57 5.00
C LEU A 126 -23.94 7.25 5.33
N ARG A 127 -24.47 6.07 4.96
CA ARG A 127 -25.70 5.45 5.51
C ARG A 127 -26.01 4.14 4.77
N SER A 128 -26.43 3.10 5.51
CA SER A 128 -27.08 1.88 4.98
C SER A 128 -26.42 1.20 3.75
N GLY A 129 -25.10 1.01 3.79
CA GLY A 129 -24.44 -0.09 3.08
C GLY A 129 -24.19 0.08 1.57
N ILE A 130 -24.33 1.28 1.01
CA ILE A 130 -23.96 1.55 -0.38
C ILE A 130 -23.23 2.90 -0.46
N ASP A 131 -21.91 2.92 -0.34
CA ASP A 131 -21.14 4.18 -0.42
C ASP A 131 -19.75 3.97 -1.05
N ARG A 132 -19.72 3.45 -2.28
CA ARG A 132 -18.52 3.50 -3.16
C ARG A 132 -18.37 4.93 -3.68
N VAL A 133 -17.44 5.71 -3.11
CA VAL A 133 -17.13 7.05 -3.60
C VAL A 133 -15.84 7.01 -4.41
N VAL A 134 -15.98 7.19 -5.72
CA VAL A 134 -14.86 7.54 -6.60
C VAL A 134 -14.85 9.06 -6.67
N SER A 135 -13.85 9.70 -6.06
CA SER A 135 -13.73 11.16 -6.04
C SER A 135 -12.38 11.60 -6.59
N SER A 136 -12.40 12.70 -7.35
CA SER A 136 -11.23 13.46 -7.78
C SER A 136 -10.67 14.39 -6.68
N GLN A 137 -11.12 14.23 -5.42
CA GLN A 137 -10.68 15.04 -4.28
C GLN A 137 -10.33 14.14 -3.08
N PRO A 138 -9.55 14.62 -2.08
CA PRO A 138 -8.70 13.75 -1.29
C PRO A 138 -9.44 12.76 -0.42
N LEU A 139 -10.72 13.01 -0.12
CA LEU A 139 -11.72 12.17 0.59
C LEU A 139 -12.91 13.00 1.12
N TRP A 140 -13.19 14.20 0.56
CA TRP A 140 -14.18 15.16 1.12
C TRP A 140 -15.55 14.53 1.43
N ASN A 141 -16.03 13.63 0.56
CA ASN A 141 -17.33 13.00 0.75
C ASN A 141 -17.38 12.00 1.91
N CYS A 142 -16.22 11.50 2.38
CA CYS A 142 -16.20 10.54 3.48
C CYS A 142 -16.12 11.19 4.86
N ASP A 143 -15.73 12.46 4.99
CA ASP A 143 -15.37 13.09 6.28
C ASP A 143 -14.53 12.15 7.17
N THR A 144 -15.03 11.84 8.37
CA THR A 144 -14.43 10.91 9.32
C THR A 144 -14.93 9.47 9.15
N ASN A 145 -15.68 9.14 8.11
CA ASN A 145 -16.30 7.83 7.88
C ASN A 145 -15.60 7.00 6.80
N ILE A 146 -14.32 7.29 6.53
CA ILE A 146 -13.50 6.53 5.58
C ILE A 146 -13.34 5.09 6.11
N TRP A 147 -13.85 4.11 5.37
CA TRP A 147 -13.80 2.70 5.76
C TRP A 147 -12.74 1.93 4.98
N GLN A 148 -12.89 1.80 3.66
CA GLN A 148 -11.96 1.08 2.78
C GLN A 148 -11.38 2.00 1.72
N VAL A 149 -10.13 1.79 1.30
CA VAL A 149 -9.49 2.61 0.26
C VAL A 149 -8.56 1.81 -0.64
N GLY A 150 -8.29 2.37 -1.82
CA GLY A 150 -7.30 1.87 -2.76
C GLY A 150 -7.68 0.54 -3.41
N MET A 151 -6.82 0.06 -4.30
CA MET A 151 -7.10 -1.17 -5.07
C MET A 151 -7.24 -2.42 -4.20
N MET A 152 -6.62 -2.42 -3.01
CA MET A 152 -6.63 -3.51 -2.05
C MET A 152 -7.89 -3.53 -1.17
N ALA A 153 -8.79 -2.54 -1.28
CA ALA A 153 -9.94 -2.40 -0.37
C ALA A 153 -9.52 -2.37 1.13
N GLY A 154 -8.38 -1.73 1.42
CA GLY A 154 -7.75 -1.77 2.75
C GLY A 154 -8.55 -0.98 3.77
N GLN A 155 -8.81 -1.58 4.95
CA GLN A 155 -9.67 -1.01 5.98
C GLN A 155 -8.90 -0.01 6.86
N VAL A 156 -9.03 1.29 6.57
CA VAL A 156 -8.20 2.38 7.15
C VAL A 156 -8.16 2.36 8.69
N MET A 157 -9.24 1.95 9.33
CA MET A 157 -9.36 1.97 10.79
C MET A 157 -8.61 0.86 11.51
N ASN A 158 -8.23 -0.19 10.79
CA ASN A 158 -7.54 -1.34 11.37
C ASN A 158 -6.02 -1.11 11.48
N TYR A 159 -5.48 -0.10 10.80
CA TYR A 159 -4.05 0.16 10.78
C TYR A 159 -3.69 1.34 11.70
N SER A 160 -2.80 1.12 12.66
CA SER A 160 -2.26 2.20 13.49
C SER A 160 -1.21 3.00 12.70
N PRO A 161 -0.94 4.27 13.04
CA PRO A 161 0.16 5.03 12.44
C PRO A 161 1.51 4.32 12.60
N GLN A 162 1.72 3.64 13.72
CA GLN A 162 2.93 2.86 14.00
C GLN A 162 3.08 1.70 13.01
N LEU A 163 2.02 0.91 12.81
CA LEU A 163 2.06 -0.22 11.87
C LEU A 163 2.33 0.25 10.43
N ILE A 164 1.79 1.40 10.04
CA ILE A 164 2.06 1.98 8.72
C ILE A 164 3.53 2.38 8.60
N ALA A 165 4.07 3.07 9.61
CA ALA A 165 5.49 3.44 9.64
C ALA A 165 6.40 2.19 9.57
N GLU A 166 6.06 1.12 10.27
CA GLU A 166 6.77 -0.17 10.20
C GLU A 166 6.74 -0.76 8.79
N LYS A 167 5.60 -0.72 8.08
CA LYS A 167 5.52 -1.19 6.69
C LYS A 167 6.29 -0.32 5.71
N ILE A 168 6.32 0.99 5.93
CA ILE A 168 7.15 1.91 5.15
C ILE A 168 8.63 1.54 5.34
N GLN A 169 9.08 1.39 6.59
CA GLN A 169 10.45 1.00 6.90
C GLN A 169 10.82 -0.37 6.29
N GLN A 170 9.92 -1.35 6.38
CA GLN A 170 10.13 -2.67 5.79
C GLN A 170 10.40 -2.61 4.28
N VAL A 171 9.63 -1.79 3.54
CA VAL A 171 9.80 -1.61 2.09
C VAL A 171 11.11 -0.88 1.79
N GLN A 172 11.39 0.20 2.51
CA GLN A 172 12.63 0.96 2.39
C GLN A 172 13.86 0.07 2.54
N GLU A 173 13.90 -0.75 3.60
CA GLU A 173 14.97 -1.71 3.86
C GLU A 173 15.10 -2.74 2.74
N SER A 174 13.99 -3.31 2.26
CA SER A 174 14.02 -4.33 1.20
C SER A 174 14.49 -3.81 -0.16
N LEU A 175 14.28 -2.52 -0.43
CA LEU A 175 14.67 -1.91 -1.70
C LEU A 175 16.01 -1.16 -1.61
N GLY A 176 16.59 -1.05 -0.41
CA GLY A 176 17.75 -0.19 -0.17
C GLY A 176 17.45 1.27 -0.48
N LEU A 177 16.20 1.70 -0.27
CA LEU A 177 15.73 3.05 -0.57
C LEU A 177 15.41 3.82 0.72
N ILE A 178 15.73 5.11 0.73
CA ILE A 178 15.24 6.06 1.72
C ILE A 178 14.15 6.89 1.03
N ALA A 179 12.89 6.52 1.22
CA ALA A 179 11.75 7.25 0.67
C ALA A 179 10.97 7.90 1.82
N GLU A 180 10.98 9.22 1.91
CA GLU A 180 10.23 9.92 2.96
C GLU A 180 8.73 9.63 2.82
N GLU A 181 7.99 9.65 3.93
CA GLU A 181 6.54 9.40 3.90
C GLU A 181 5.80 10.35 2.95
N ASN A 182 6.28 11.60 2.83
CA ASN A 182 5.75 12.58 1.88
C ASN A 182 5.99 12.18 0.42
N GLU A 183 7.12 11.55 0.10
CA GLU A 183 7.42 11.07 -1.26
C GLU A 183 6.48 9.90 -1.63
N LEU A 184 6.15 9.04 -0.65
CA LEU A 184 5.12 8.00 -0.84
C LEU A 184 3.72 8.58 -1.04
N LEU A 185 3.40 9.69 -0.35
CA LEU A 185 2.13 10.39 -0.53
C LEU A 185 2.03 11.07 -1.89
N GLU A 186 3.10 11.74 -2.35
CA GLU A 186 3.18 12.31 -3.70
C GLU A 186 3.03 11.22 -4.76
N TRP A 187 3.71 10.08 -4.58
CA TRP A 187 3.57 8.96 -5.49
C TRP A 187 2.13 8.45 -5.54
N THR A 188 1.51 8.25 -4.38
CA THR A 188 0.13 7.75 -4.29
C THR A 188 -0.86 8.76 -4.87
N ALA A 189 -0.63 10.05 -4.67
CA ALA A 189 -1.41 11.12 -5.30
C ALA A 189 -1.29 11.07 -6.82
N ASN A 190 -0.09 10.87 -7.36
CA ASN A 190 0.14 10.79 -8.80
C ASN A 190 -0.53 9.54 -9.42
N LEU A 191 -0.46 8.37 -8.76
CA LEU A 191 -1.22 7.19 -9.18
C LEU A 191 -2.74 7.43 -9.17
N ALA A 192 -3.22 8.29 -8.27
CA ALA A 192 -4.60 8.73 -8.21
C ALA A 192 -4.93 9.87 -9.20
N GLY A 193 -4.07 10.17 -10.17
CA GLY A 193 -4.31 11.19 -11.19
C GLY A 193 -4.06 12.63 -10.73
N TYR A 194 -3.42 12.83 -9.56
CA TYR A 194 -3.05 14.16 -9.06
C TYR A 194 -1.55 14.40 -9.25
N PRO A 195 -1.14 15.11 -10.32
CA PRO A 195 0.27 15.27 -10.63
C PRO A 195 1.01 16.02 -9.51
N PRO A 196 2.30 15.73 -9.29
CA PRO A 196 3.14 16.45 -8.35
C PRO A 196 3.09 17.96 -8.59
N GLY A 197 2.96 18.75 -7.52
CA GLY A 197 2.83 20.20 -7.58
C GLY A 197 1.42 20.73 -7.85
N SER A 198 0.43 19.87 -8.10
CA SER A 198 -0.98 20.28 -8.08
C SER A 198 -1.43 20.63 -6.66
N GLU A 199 -2.41 21.54 -6.52
CA GLU A 199 -3.05 21.87 -5.23
C GLU A 199 -3.56 20.61 -4.51
N MET A 200 -4.09 19.67 -5.30
CA MET A 200 -4.59 18.39 -4.80
C MET A 200 -3.48 17.51 -4.22
N SER A 201 -2.38 17.35 -4.96
CA SER A 201 -1.21 16.61 -4.47
C SER A 201 -0.63 17.27 -3.21
N ALA A 202 -0.52 18.59 -3.17
CA ALA A 202 -0.05 19.32 -2.00
C ALA A 202 -0.97 19.08 -0.78
N SER A 203 -2.29 19.17 -0.96
CA SER A 203 -3.26 18.89 0.10
C SER A 203 -3.16 17.47 0.66
N ILE A 204 -2.90 16.47 -0.21
CA ILE A 204 -2.67 15.08 0.20
C ILE A 204 -1.40 14.96 1.04
N VAL A 205 -0.29 15.55 0.60
CA VAL A 205 1.00 15.53 1.30
C VAL A 205 0.92 16.24 2.65
N GLU A 206 0.18 17.34 2.74
CA GLU A 206 -0.02 18.11 3.97
C GLU A 206 -1.12 17.53 4.88
N SER A 207 -1.87 16.53 4.40
CA SER A 207 -2.97 15.93 5.15
C SER A 207 -2.50 15.34 6.48
N LYS A 208 -3.43 15.24 7.44
CA LYS A 208 -3.18 14.77 8.81
C LYS A 208 -4.18 13.69 9.23
N GLY A 209 -3.86 13.00 10.32
CA GLY A 209 -4.76 12.07 10.99
C GLY A 209 -5.27 10.96 10.06
N ARG A 210 -6.59 10.77 10.03
CA ARG A 210 -7.24 9.67 9.28
C ARG A 210 -7.11 9.84 7.76
N VAL A 211 -7.13 11.07 7.25
CA VAL A 211 -7.01 11.32 5.80
C VAL A 211 -5.61 10.94 5.32
N ARG A 212 -4.57 11.35 6.05
CA ARG A 212 -3.19 10.96 5.78
C ARG A 212 -3.02 9.44 5.78
N ARG A 213 -3.58 8.80 6.81
CA ARG A 213 -3.60 7.34 6.93
C ARG A 213 -4.24 6.68 5.70
N ALA A 214 -5.41 7.15 5.30
CA ALA A 214 -6.10 6.62 4.14
C ALA A 214 -5.28 6.76 2.85
N TRP A 215 -4.57 7.87 2.68
CA TRP A 215 -3.65 8.04 1.56
C TRP A 215 -2.44 7.12 1.61
N LEU A 216 -1.84 6.88 2.77
CA LEU A 216 -0.76 5.90 2.90
C LEU A 216 -1.24 4.47 2.64
N VAL A 217 -2.46 4.13 3.07
CA VAL A 217 -3.06 2.81 2.80
C VAL A 217 -3.41 2.63 1.33
N ARG A 218 -3.73 3.70 0.59
CA ARG A 218 -3.94 3.64 -0.86
C ARG A 218 -2.68 3.28 -1.64
N ASN A 219 -1.50 3.52 -1.07
CA ASN A 219 -0.26 3.16 -1.71
C ASN A 219 -0.23 1.64 -1.97
N PRO A 220 -0.07 1.18 -3.22
CA PRO A 220 -0.22 -0.24 -3.55
C PRO A 220 0.75 -1.16 -2.80
N ILE A 221 1.99 -0.72 -2.55
CA ILE A 221 2.97 -1.54 -1.81
C ILE A 221 2.57 -1.61 -0.33
N ILE A 222 2.39 -0.44 0.29
CA ILE A 222 2.10 -0.34 1.73
C ILE A 222 0.74 -0.95 2.06
N GLY A 223 -0.29 -0.59 1.31
CA GLY A 223 -1.64 -1.08 1.51
C GLY A 223 -1.75 -2.58 1.32
N MET A 224 -1.08 -3.18 0.32
CA MET A 224 -1.11 -4.64 0.19
C MET A 224 -0.41 -5.33 1.36
N LEU A 225 0.72 -4.82 1.85
CA LEU A 225 1.37 -5.38 3.05
C LEU A 225 0.53 -5.24 4.31
N LEU A 226 -0.27 -4.17 4.43
CA LEU A 226 -1.19 -3.98 5.55
C LEU A 226 -2.41 -4.90 5.44
N THR A 227 -3.08 -4.93 4.28
CA THR A 227 -4.26 -5.77 4.03
C THR A 227 -3.92 -7.26 4.13
N LYS A 228 -2.69 -7.66 3.82
CA LYS A 228 -2.21 -9.03 4.02
C LYS A 228 -2.40 -9.52 5.46
N ILE A 229 -2.16 -8.65 6.46
CA ILE A 229 -2.30 -9.00 7.88
C ILE A 229 -3.75 -9.39 8.17
N GLU A 230 -4.70 -8.56 7.74
CA GLU A 230 -6.13 -8.80 7.95
C GLU A 230 -6.61 -10.04 7.21
N VAL A 231 -6.22 -10.22 5.95
CA VAL A 231 -6.59 -11.39 5.17
C VAL A 231 -6.07 -12.67 5.84
N GLU A 232 -4.84 -12.66 6.34
CA GLU A 232 -4.24 -13.80 7.02
C GLU A 232 -4.94 -14.12 8.35
N GLU A 233 -5.12 -13.12 9.20
CA GLU A 233 -5.74 -13.26 10.52
C GLU A 233 -7.22 -13.63 10.42
N GLU A 234 -7.97 -12.99 9.52
CA GLU A 234 -9.41 -13.17 9.43
C GLU A 234 -9.81 -14.33 8.52
N CYS A 235 -9.18 -14.45 7.36
CA CYS A 235 -9.68 -15.32 6.30
C CYS A 235 -8.90 -16.63 6.20
N ILE A 236 -7.57 -16.56 6.26
CA ILE A 236 -6.71 -17.75 6.12
C ILE A 236 -6.74 -18.57 7.41
N THR A 237 -6.37 -17.95 8.52
CA THR A 237 -6.23 -18.61 9.83
C THR A 237 -7.54 -18.55 10.62
N GLY A 238 -8.11 -17.36 10.82
CA GLY A 238 -9.31 -17.16 11.64
C GLY A 238 -10.60 -17.72 11.04
N SER A 239 -10.63 -17.94 9.72
CA SER A 239 -11.78 -18.53 9.01
C SER A 239 -13.12 -17.82 9.28
N LYS A 240 -13.09 -16.48 9.43
CA LYS A 240 -14.27 -15.69 9.74
C LYS A 240 -15.31 -15.83 8.63
N ARG A 241 -16.59 -15.93 9.01
CA ARG A 241 -17.69 -16.23 8.08
C ARG A 241 -17.79 -15.24 6.91
N TRP A 242 -17.48 -13.98 7.13
CA TRP A 242 -17.59 -12.96 6.08
C TRP A 242 -16.53 -13.09 4.99
N CYS A 243 -15.40 -13.74 5.26
CA CYS A 243 -14.41 -14.07 4.25
C CYS A 243 -14.93 -15.07 3.22
N ILE A 244 -15.91 -15.90 3.61
CA ILE A 244 -16.55 -16.91 2.77
C ILE A 244 -18.05 -16.62 2.63
N SER A 245 -18.39 -15.38 2.27
CA SER A 245 -19.76 -14.97 1.99
C SER A 245 -20.11 -15.10 0.51
N GLY A 246 -21.40 -15.34 0.23
CA GLY A 246 -21.97 -15.27 -1.12
C GLY A 246 -22.97 -14.13 -1.27
N GLN A 247 -22.83 -13.07 -0.45
CA GLN A 247 -23.83 -12.00 -0.35
C GLN A 247 -23.91 -11.11 -1.59
N TYR A 248 -22.83 -11.03 -2.36
CA TYR A 248 -22.78 -10.29 -3.64
C TYR A 248 -22.00 -11.11 -4.68
N ALA A 249 -22.09 -10.72 -5.95
CA ALA A 249 -21.72 -11.58 -7.08
C ALA A 249 -20.22 -11.95 -7.08
N GLU A 250 -19.37 -10.98 -6.78
CA GLU A 250 -17.91 -11.11 -6.75
C GLU A 250 -17.49 -12.04 -5.60
N ALA A 251 -18.04 -11.81 -4.41
CA ALA A 251 -17.85 -12.69 -3.26
C ALA A 251 -18.29 -14.13 -3.57
N LYS A 252 -19.42 -14.34 -4.28
CA LYS A 252 -19.88 -15.68 -4.69
C LYS A 252 -18.93 -16.35 -5.69
N LYS A 253 -18.39 -15.60 -6.67
CA LYS A 253 -17.42 -16.09 -7.66
C LYS A 253 -16.13 -16.55 -6.99
N PHE A 254 -15.52 -15.70 -6.16
CA PHE A 254 -14.15 -15.89 -5.68
C PHE A 254 -14.05 -16.39 -4.23
N SER A 255 -15.15 -16.41 -3.47
CA SER A 255 -15.12 -16.77 -2.04
C SER A 255 -16.40 -17.44 -1.53
N GLY A 256 -17.30 -17.92 -2.39
CA GLY A 256 -18.58 -18.50 -1.95
C GLY A 256 -18.46 -19.73 -1.04
N SER A 257 -17.26 -20.30 -0.90
CA SER A 257 -16.88 -21.31 0.09
C SER A 257 -15.39 -21.23 0.37
N ARG A 258 -14.92 -21.89 1.43
CA ARG A 258 -13.47 -21.99 1.73
C ARG A 258 -12.69 -22.61 0.56
N ALA A 259 -13.23 -23.66 -0.07
CA ALA A 259 -12.60 -24.28 -1.23
C ALA A 259 -12.46 -23.31 -2.42
N ARG A 260 -13.48 -22.48 -2.68
CA ARG A 260 -13.44 -21.46 -3.75
C ARG A 260 -12.45 -20.34 -3.44
N MET A 261 -12.39 -19.88 -2.19
CA MET A 261 -11.38 -18.92 -1.73
C MET A 261 -9.97 -19.48 -1.95
N LEU A 262 -9.69 -20.69 -1.44
CA LEU A 262 -8.37 -21.29 -1.57
C LEU A 262 -7.99 -21.55 -3.03
N LYS A 263 -8.94 -21.98 -3.87
CA LYS A 263 -8.70 -22.13 -5.31
C LYS A 263 -8.37 -20.79 -5.98
N SER A 264 -9.05 -19.71 -5.61
CA SER A 264 -8.78 -18.38 -6.15
C SER A 264 -7.37 -17.91 -5.77
N ILE A 265 -6.99 -18.07 -4.50
CA ILE A 265 -5.64 -17.74 -4.01
C ILE A 265 -4.58 -18.60 -4.71
N GLN A 266 -4.83 -19.90 -4.91
CA GLN A 266 -3.92 -20.79 -5.60
C GLN A 266 -3.69 -20.39 -7.07
N ASP A 267 -4.76 -20.04 -7.79
CA ASP A 267 -4.68 -19.60 -9.19
C ASP A 267 -3.87 -18.31 -9.32
N LEU A 268 -4.14 -17.33 -8.43
CA LEU A 268 -3.40 -16.08 -8.38
C LEU A 268 -1.94 -16.29 -7.98
N SER A 269 -1.66 -17.16 -7.00
CA SER A 269 -0.29 -17.47 -6.56
C SER A 269 0.51 -18.11 -7.69
N THR A 270 -0.11 -19.01 -8.46
CA THR A 270 0.50 -19.60 -9.66
C THR A 270 0.80 -18.51 -10.70
N TYR A 271 -0.15 -17.61 -10.96
CA TYR A 271 0.04 -16.51 -11.91
C TYR A 271 1.14 -15.52 -11.48
N PHE A 272 1.23 -15.17 -10.20
CA PHE A 272 2.28 -14.27 -9.70
C PHE A 272 3.65 -14.94 -9.64
N ALA A 273 3.72 -16.27 -9.50
CA ALA A 273 4.98 -17.01 -9.48
C ALA A 273 5.57 -17.27 -10.88
N THR A 274 4.79 -17.16 -11.96
CA THR A 274 5.35 -17.28 -13.32
C THR A 274 6.22 -16.07 -13.62
N GLU A 275 7.41 -16.32 -14.18
CA GLU A 275 8.29 -15.24 -14.62
C GLU A 275 7.63 -14.45 -15.74
N ASN A 276 7.92 -13.15 -15.81
CA ASN A 276 7.57 -12.38 -16.99
C ASN A 276 8.40 -12.97 -18.13
N SER A 277 7.73 -13.56 -19.11
CA SER A 277 8.35 -13.91 -20.38
C SER A 277 8.58 -12.60 -21.12
N ASP A 278 9.66 -11.89 -20.77
CA ASP A 278 10.16 -10.73 -21.51
C ASP A 278 10.77 -11.18 -22.85
#